data_AF-F9Q9J0-F1
#
_entry.id   AF-F9Q9J0-F1
#
_cell.length_a   1.000
_cell.length_b   1.000
_cell.length_c   1.000
_cell.angle_alpha   90.00
_cell.angle_beta   90.00
_cell.angle_gamma   90.00
#
_symmetry.space_group_name_H-M   'P 1'
#
loop_
_entity.id
_entity.type
_entity.pdbx_description
1 polymer ?
#
loop_
_entity_poly.entity_id
_entity_poly.type
_entity_poly.pdbx_seq_one_letter_code
_entity_poly.pdbx_strand_id
1 'polypeptide(L)'
;MELLETFLILLLLIIVSAIVSSSEISLAGSRRLKLQALANEGDKRAMQVLKLQEHPGRFITVVQIGLNMVAILGGGIGESAISPYLQRWLSSYTQAPWVEPASSLIAFLLVTFSFVLFADLIPKRLAITYPEKIALATVRIMSFSMILFKPLVWIFDTAANCIFRLLRISTVREENMTSADIVAVVEAGAEAGVLKTQEHYLIENIFDMQERTVTSTMTIRENIVF
;
A
#
# COMPACT_ATOMS: atom_id res chain seq x y z
N MET A 1 31.58 -9.22 -17.41
CA MET A 1 30.31 -8.63 -17.85
C MET A 1 30.65 -7.24 -18.34
N GLU A 2 30.40 -6.97 -19.61
CA GLU A 2 30.79 -5.69 -20.20
C GLU A 2 29.99 -4.55 -19.54
N LEU A 3 30.61 -3.39 -19.32
CA LEU A 3 29.99 -2.20 -18.69
C LEU A 3 28.59 -1.89 -19.26
N LEU A 4 28.39 -2.21 -20.54
CA LEU A 4 27.15 -2.04 -21.28
C LEU A 4 26.03 -2.99 -20.80
N GLU A 5 26.33 -4.26 -20.51
CA GLU A 5 25.36 -5.22 -19.96
C GLU A 5 24.87 -4.77 -18.59
N THR A 6 25.80 -4.38 -17.71
CA THR A 6 25.49 -3.89 -16.36
C THR A 6 24.64 -2.64 -16.42
N PHE A 7 24.96 -1.69 -17.31
CA PHE A 7 24.19 -0.47 -17.49
C PHE A 7 22.78 -0.74 -18.05
N LEU A 8 22.65 -1.66 -19.01
CA LEU A 8 21.36 -2.04 -19.58
C LEU A 8 20.46 -2.72 -18.54
N ILE A 9 21.02 -3.61 -17.71
CA ILE A 9 20.32 -4.27 -16.61
C ILE A 9 19.88 -3.24 -15.56
N LEU A 10 20.74 -2.28 -15.22
CA LEU A 10 20.44 -1.24 -14.24
C LEU A 10 19.33 -0.31 -14.75
N LEU A 11 19.39 0.08 -16.02
CA LEU A 11 18.35 0.89 -16.67
C LEU A 11 17.01 0.15 -16.73
N LEU A 12 17.03 -1.15 -17.05
CA LEU A 12 15.84 -1.99 -17.00
C LEU A 12 15.27 -2.07 -15.57
N LEU A 13 16.11 -2.29 -14.56
CA LEU A 13 15.69 -2.31 -13.15
C LEU A 13 15.05 -0.98 -12.73
N ILE A 14 15.63 0.16 -13.10
CA ILE A 14 15.09 1.49 -12.80
C ILE A 14 13.70 1.64 -13.41
N ILE A 15 13.52 1.29 -14.69
CA ILE A 15 12.24 1.41 -15.37
C ILE A 15 11.18 0.52 -14.69
N VAL A 16 11.55 -0.73 -14.37
CA VAL A 16 10.64 -1.65 -13.66
C VAL A 16 10.28 -1.08 -12.30
N SER A 17 11.26 -0.59 -11.52
CA SER A 17 11.03 0.03 -10.22
C SER A 17 10.13 1.25 -10.31
N ALA A 18 10.37 2.15 -11.26
CA ALA A 18 9.57 3.34 -11.48
C ALA A 18 8.10 3.00 -11.81
N ILE A 19 7.89 1.98 -12.65
CA ILE A 19 6.55 1.50 -12.99
C ILE A 19 5.89 0.87 -11.76
N VAL A 20 6.62 0.07 -10.99
CA VAL A 20 6.11 -0.61 -9.81
C VAL A 20 5.76 0.39 -8.69
N SER A 21 6.62 1.38 -8.44
CA SER A 21 6.40 2.42 -7.42
C SER A 21 5.23 3.34 -7.78
N SER A 22 5.13 3.72 -9.05
CA SER A 22 3.98 4.49 -9.54
C SER A 22 2.69 3.67 -9.47
N SER A 23 2.75 2.35 -9.73
CA SER A 23 1.61 1.45 -9.61
C SER A 23 1.07 1.37 -8.18
N GLU A 24 1.94 1.24 -7.19
CA GLU A 24 1.58 1.22 -5.76
C GLU A 24 0.77 2.46 -5.36
N ILE A 25 1.33 3.64 -5.63
CA ILE A 25 0.70 4.91 -5.27
C ILE A 25 -0.56 5.15 -6.09
N SER A 26 -0.56 4.75 -7.37
CA SER A 26 -1.74 4.86 -8.21
C SER A 26 -2.89 3.97 -7.71
N LEU A 27 -2.60 2.77 -7.20
CA LEU A 27 -3.60 1.86 -6.64
C LEU A 27 -4.20 2.45 -5.36
N ALA A 28 -3.37 2.99 -4.48
CA ALA A 28 -3.79 3.63 -3.24
C ALA A 28 -4.55 4.94 -3.47
N GLY A 29 -4.17 5.72 -4.49
CA GLY A 29 -4.75 7.01 -4.82
C GLY A 29 -5.96 6.96 -5.77
N SER A 30 -6.26 5.81 -6.39
CA SER A 30 -7.35 5.70 -7.35
C SER A 30 -8.72 5.65 -6.68
N ARG A 31 -9.65 6.48 -7.16
CA ARG A 31 -11.02 6.55 -6.64
C ARG A 31 -11.84 5.33 -7.09
N ARG A 32 -12.29 4.51 -6.14
CA ARG A 32 -13.07 3.27 -6.39
C ARG A 32 -14.31 3.52 -7.24
N LEU A 33 -15.05 4.62 -6.97
CA LEU A 33 -16.26 5.01 -7.72
C LEU A 33 -15.99 5.24 -9.22
N LYS A 34 -14.87 5.87 -9.57
CA LYS A 34 -14.54 6.17 -10.97
C LYS A 34 -14.04 4.93 -11.72
N LEU A 35 -13.31 4.05 -11.03
CA LEU A 35 -12.94 2.73 -11.57
C LEU A 35 -14.16 1.84 -11.78
N GLN A 36 -15.16 1.89 -10.90
CA GLN A 36 -16.42 1.17 -11.09
C GLN A 36 -17.20 1.66 -12.31
N ALA A 37 -17.26 2.98 -12.54
CA ALA A 37 -17.87 3.53 -13.75
C ALA A 37 -17.19 2.97 -15.02
N LEU A 38 -15.85 3.01 -15.08
CA LEU A 38 -15.08 2.47 -16.21
C LEU A 38 -15.22 0.94 -16.37
N ALA A 39 -15.36 0.20 -15.27
CA ALA A 39 -15.61 -1.24 -15.31
C ALA A 39 -17.01 -1.55 -15.87
N ASN A 40 -18.02 -0.75 -15.52
CA ASN A 40 -19.39 -0.87 -16.04
C ASN A 40 -19.47 -0.51 -17.53
N GLU A 41 -18.60 0.38 -18.00
CA GLU A 41 -18.42 0.69 -19.44
C GLU A 41 -17.72 -0.45 -20.22
N GLY A 42 -17.25 -1.50 -19.53
CA GLY A 42 -16.66 -2.69 -20.14
C GLY A 42 -15.14 -2.75 -20.10
N ASP A 43 -14.44 -1.84 -19.40
CA ASP A 43 -12.99 -1.90 -19.29
C ASP A 43 -12.54 -3.00 -18.32
N LYS A 44 -11.99 -4.09 -18.89
CA LYS A 44 -11.43 -5.23 -18.14
C LYS A 44 -10.27 -4.81 -17.22
N ARG A 45 -9.53 -3.74 -17.56
CA ARG A 45 -8.41 -3.22 -16.76
C ARG A 45 -8.92 -2.61 -15.47
N ALA A 46 -10.00 -1.83 -15.54
CA ALA A 46 -10.63 -1.22 -14.37
C ALA A 46 -11.13 -2.29 -13.39
N MET A 47 -11.71 -3.37 -13.91
CA MET A 47 -12.13 -4.51 -13.09
C MET A 47 -10.97 -5.21 -12.38
N GLN A 48 -9.81 -5.34 -13.04
CA GLN A 48 -8.60 -5.88 -12.43
C GLN A 48 -8.04 -4.96 -11.34
N VAL A 49 -8.01 -3.64 -11.56
CA VAL A 49 -7.59 -2.67 -10.54
C VAL A 49 -8.49 -2.75 -9.32
N LEU A 50 -9.82 -2.84 -9.51
CA LEU A 50 -10.79 -3.01 -8.42
C LEU A 50 -10.52 -4.27 -7.59
N LYS A 51 -10.26 -5.41 -8.24
CA LYS A 51 -9.88 -6.66 -7.53
C LYS A 51 -8.59 -6.51 -6.73
N LEU A 52 -7.62 -5.77 -7.25
CA LEU A 52 -6.37 -5.48 -6.52
C LEU A 52 -6.61 -4.54 -5.33
N GLN A 53 -7.58 -3.62 -5.43
CA GLN A 53 -7.98 -2.73 -4.32
C GLN A 53 -8.76 -3.44 -3.21
N GLU A 54 -9.43 -4.57 -3.48
CA GLU A 54 -10.12 -5.35 -2.45
C GLU A 54 -9.17 -5.99 -1.44
N HIS A 55 -7.97 -6.38 -1.89
CA HIS A 55 -6.94 -6.99 -1.06
C HIS A 55 -5.57 -6.34 -1.27
N PRO A 56 -5.40 -5.07 -0.86
CA PRO A 56 -4.20 -4.30 -1.16
C PRO A 56 -2.98 -4.79 -0.36
N GLY A 57 -3.20 -5.38 0.82
CA GLY A 57 -2.11 -5.74 1.74
C GLY A 57 -1.04 -6.64 1.11
N ARG A 58 -1.44 -7.75 0.47
CA ARG A 58 -0.49 -8.65 -0.19
C ARG A 58 0.26 -7.96 -1.34
N PHE A 59 -0.45 -7.16 -2.13
CA PHE A 59 0.14 -6.44 -3.25
C PHE A 59 1.18 -5.40 -2.78
N ILE A 60 0.83 -4.61 -1.76
CA ILE A 60 1.73 -3.61 -1.18
C ILE A 60 3.01 -4.30 -0.66
N THR A 61 2.88 -5.40 0.07
CA THR A 61 4.06 -6.15 0.56
C THR A 61 4.94 -6.65 -0.59
N VAL A 62 4.36 -7.21 -1.64
CA VAL A 62 5.11 -7.67 -2.83
C VAL A 62 5.95 -6.53 -3.41
N VAL A 63 5.28 -5.41 -3.65
CA VAL A 63 5.87 -4.24 -4.31
C VAL A 63 6.95 -3.63 -3.44
N GLN A 64 6.71 -3.51 -2.14
CA GLN A 64 7.68 -2.97 -1.19
C GLN A 64 8.97 -3.79 -1.14
N ILE A 65 8.87 -5.12 -1.12
CA ILE A 65 10.04 -6.01 -1.16
C ILE A 65 10.80 -5.82 -2.47
N GLY A 66 10.08 -5.77 -3.61
CA GLY A 66 10.67 -5.55 -4.92
C GLY A 66 11.40 -4.20 -5.01
N LEU A 67 10.75 -3.12 -4.57
CA LEU A 67 11.33 -1.77 -4.56
C LEU A 67 12.59 -1.69 -3.69
N ASN A 68 12.56 -2.27 -2.49
CA ASN A 68 13.71 -2.31 -1.61
C ASN A 68 14.87 -3.12 -2.21
N MET A 69 14.58 -4.26 -2.83
CA MET A 69 15.60 -5.08 -3.49
C MET A 69 16.23 -4.33 -4.67
N VAL A 70 15.42 -3.66 -5.51
CA VAL A 70 15.91 -2.84 -6.61
C VAL A 70 16.72 -1.63 -6.11
N ALA A 71 16.30 -1.00 -5.01
CA ALA A 71 17.03 0.12 -4.42
C ALA A 71 18.43 -0.30 -3.93
N ILE A 72 18.53 -1.44 -3.24
CA ILE A 72 19.81 -1.96 -2.74
C ILE A 72 20.72 -2.38 -3.91
N LEU A 73 20.19 -3.14 -4.88
CA LEU A 73 20.96 -3.59 -6.05
C LEU A 73 21.37 -2.41 -6.93
N GLY A 74 20.46 -1.48 -7.21
CA GLY A 74 20.72 -0.29 -8.00
C GLY A 74 21.74 0.64 -7.36
N GLY A 75 21.68 0.82 -6.03
CA GLY A 75 22.68 1.54 -5.26
C GLY A 75 24.07 0.90 -5.35
N GLY A 76 24.18 -0.41 -5.08
CA GLY A 76 25.47 -1.11 -5.07
C GLY A 76 26.11 -1.26 -6.46
N ILE A 77 25.31 -1.56 -7.49
CA ILE A 77 25.81 -1.64 -8.88
C ILE A 77 26.15 -0.24 -9.39
N GLY A 78 25.32 0.76 -9.07
CA GLY A 78 25.56 2.15 -9.47
C GLY A 78 26.85 2.71 -8.84
N GLU A 79 27.09 2.43 -7.55
CA GLU A 79 28.36 2.77 -6.88
C GLU A 79 29.53 2.11 -7.60
N SER A 80 29.47 0.79 -7.82
CA SER A 80 30.56 0.03 -8.46
C SER A 80 30.88 0.53 -9.88
N ALA A 81 29.87 1.05 -10.60
CA ALA A 81 30.05 1.59 -11.94
C ALA A 81 30.67 3.01 -11.94
N ILE A 82 30.33 3.86 -10.95
CA ILE A 82 30.69 5.29 -10.94
C ILE A 82 31.90 5.59 -10.06
N SER A 83 32.12 4.83 -8.99
CA SER A 83 33.26 4.94 -8.07
C SER A 83 34.63 5.00 -8.80
N PRO A 84 34.96 4.11 -9.76
CA PRO A 84 36.25 4.14 -10.45
C PRO A 84 36.44 5.32 -11.43
N TYR A 85 35.36 6.00 -11.85
CA TYR A 85 35.44 7.23 -12.63
C TYR A 85 35.68 8.43 -11.73
N LEU A 86 34.99 8.47 -10.58
CA LEU A 86 35.17 9.52 -9.58
C LEU A 86 36.58 9.47 -8.97
N GLN A 87 37.07 8.27 -8.67
CA GLN A 87 38.43 8.04 -8.18
C GLN A 87 39.50 8.55 -9.16
N ARG A 88 39.34 8.27 -10.47
CA ARG A 88 40.25 8.79 -11.52
C ARG A 88 40.22 10.32 -11.62
N TRP A 89 39.05 10.93 -11.44
CA TRP A 89 38.90 12.38 -11.47
C TRP A 89 39.55 13.03 -10.25
N LEU A 90 39.36 12.44 -9.06
CA LEU A 90 39.90 12.97 -7.81
C LEU A 90 41.42 12.72 -7.65
N SER A 91 41.93 11.60 -8.15
CA SER A 91 43.37 11.29 -8.19
C SER A 91 44.16 12.22 -9.11
N SER A 92 43.47 12.94 -10.01
CA SER A 92 44.09 13.96 -10.88
C SER A 92 44.41 15.26 -10.13
N TYR A 93 43.74 15.52 -9.00
CA TYR A 93 43.93 16.73 -8.20
C TYR A 93 44.74 16.49 -6.91
N THR A 94 44.62 15.33 -6.27
CA THR A 94 45.27 15.04 -4.99
C THR A 94 45.61 13.54 -4.84
N GLN A 95 46.85 13.20 -4.47
CA GLN A 95 47.34 11.81 -4.23
C GLN A 95 47.42 11.46 -2.73
N ALA A 96 46.48 11.94 -1.93
CA ALA A 96 46.50 11.70 -0.49
C ALA A 96 45.71 10.41 -0.14
N PRO A 97 46.13 9.63 0.88
CA PRO A 97 45.54 8.31 1.20
C PRO A 97 44.07 8.36 1.64
N TRP A 98 43.54 9.55 1.96
CA TRP A 98 42.13 9.78 2.31
C TRP A 98 41.24 10.02 1.08
N VAL A 99 41.81 10.20 -0.11
CA VAL A 99 41.10 10.47 -1.37
C VAL A 99 40.30 9.25 -1.81
N GLU A 100 40.80 8.03 -1.58
CA GLU A 100 40.08 6.79 -1.88
C GLU A 100 38.78 6.63 -1.09
N PRO A 101 38.79 6.61 0.27
CA PRO A 101 37.54 6.46 1.03
C PRO A 101 36.59 7.65 0.86
N ALA A 102 37.11 8.88 0.73
CA ALA A 102 36.27 10.05 0.50
C ALA A 102 35.59 10.02 -0.87
N SER A 103 36.30 9.64 -1.94
CA SER A 103 35.72 9.52 -3.29
C SER A 103 34.66 8.43 -3.37
N SER A 104 34.88 7.27 -2.73
CA SER A 104 33.88 6.19 -2.68
C SER A 104 32.63 6.62 -1.93
N LEU A 105 32.78 7.29 -0.77
CA LEU A 105 31.63 7.77 0.01
C LEU A 105 30.80 8.81 -0.75
N ILE A 106 31.45 9.76 -1.42
CA ILE A 106 30.80 10.80 -2.22
C ILE A 106 30.12 10.17 -3.44
N ALA A 107 30.78 9.23 -4.12
CA ALA A 107 30.18 8.48 -5.22
C ALA A 107 28.93 7.72 -4.76
N PHE A 108 29.03 6.98 -3.66
CA PHE A 108 27.91 6.25 -3.08
C PHE A 108 26.72 7.15 -2.76
N LEU A 109 26.96 8.28 -2.07
CA LEU A 109 25.91 9.25 -1.73
C LEU A 109 25.24 9.85 -2.97
N LEU A 110 26.04 10.29 -3.95
CA LEU A 110 25.53 10.95 -5.15
C LEU A 110 24.72 9.99 -6.04
N VAL A 111 25.22 8.76 -6.18
CA VAL A 111 24.52 7.71 -6.93
C VAL A 111 23.24 7.30 -6.22
N THR A 112 23.30 7.04 -4.92
CA THR A 112 22.12 6.65 -4.14
C THR A 112 21.05 7.75 -4.19
N PHE A 113 21.45 9.01 -4.00
CA PHE A 113 20.54 10.15 -4.10
C PHE A 113 19.89 10.25 -5.48
N SER A 114 20.68 10.15 -6.55
CA SER A 114 20.16 10.18 -7.92
C SER A 114 19.23 9.00 -8.18
N PHE A 115 19.61 7.79 -7.78
CA PHE A 115 18.80 6.58 -7.96
C PHE A 115 17.45 6.71 -7.26
N VAL A 116 17.42 7.06 -5.97
CA VAL A 116 16.17 7.23 -5.21
C VAL A 116 15.29 8.32 -5.83
N LEU A 117 15.89 9.42 -6.27
CA LEU A 117 15.16 10.54 -6.85
C LEU A 117 14.49 10.17 -8.18
N PHE A 118 15.24 9.55 -9.10
CA PHE A 118 14.74 9.21 -10.43
C PHE A 118 13.93 7.91 -10.48
N ALA A 119 14.34 6.88 -9.74
CA ALA A 119 13.71 5.56 -9.76
C ALA A 119 12.49 5.45 -8.84
N ASP A 120 12.40 6.29 -7.80
CA ASP A 120 11.31 6.19 -6.81
C ASP A 120 10.52 7.49 -6.65
N LEU A 121 11.18 8.61 -6.33
CA LEU A 121 10.49 9.83 -5.91
C LEU A 121 9.70 10.51 -7.05
N ILE A 122 10.32 10.67 -8.23
CA ILE A 122 9.67 11.30 -9.39
C ILE A 122 8.46 10.48 -9.87
N PRO A 123 8.58 9.15 -10.12
CA PRO A 123 7.44 8.34 -10.55
C PRO A 123 6.28 8.35 -9.56
N LYS A 124 6.56 8.32 -8.25
CA LYS A 124 5.53 8.43 -7.21
C LYS A 124 4.79 9.75 -7.27
N ARG A 125 5.49 10.87 -7.46
CA ARG A 125 4.85 12.19 -7.62
C ARG A 125 3.92 12.24 -8.84
N LEU A 126 4.35 11.66 -9.97
CA LEU A 126 3.50 11.57 -11.17
C LEU A 126 2.25 10.69 -10.93
N ALA A 127 2.41 9.59 -10.19
CA ALA A 127 1.30 8.70 -9.81
C ALA A 127 0.22 9.39 -8.97
N ILE A 128 0.61 10.34 -8.11
CA ILE A 128 -0.34 11.11 -7.29
C ILE A 128 -1.18 12.05 -8.17
N THR A 129 -0.60 12.63 -9.22
CA THR A 129 -1.31 13.58 -10.09
C THR A 129 -2.34 12.88 -10.98
N TYR A 130 -2.03 11.69 -11.50
CA TYR A 130 -2.92 10.95 -12.40
C TYR A 130 -3.06 9.46 -12.01
N PRO A 131 -3.62 9.16 -10.83
CA PRO A 131 -3.62 7.80 -10.28
C PRO A 131 -4.43 6.84 -11.17
N GLU A 132 -5.60 7.23 -11.66
CA GLU A 132 -6.47 6.33 -12.41
C GLU A 132 -5.87 5.92 -13.77
N LYS A 133 -5.29 6.88 -14.49
CA LYS A 133 -4.65 6.61 -15.79
C LYS A 133 -3.46 5.67 -15.62
N ILE A 134 -2.65 5.91 -14.59
CA ILE A 134 -1.46 5.11 -14.30
C ILE A 134 -1.87 3.72 -13.82
N ALA A 135 -2.84 3.60 -12.91
CA ALA A 135 -3.34 2.32 -12.43
C ALA A 135 -3.88 1.44 -13.57
N LEU A 136 -4.66 2.01 -14.49
CA LEU A 136 -5.12 1.29 -15.67
C LEU A 136 -3.95 0.88 -16.57
N ALA A 137 -3.00 1.79 -16.82
CA ALA A 137 -1.81 1.53 -17.64
C ALA A 137 -0.99 0.36 -17.08
N THR A 138 -0.79 0.32 -15.76
CA THR A 138 0.15 -0.60 -15.11
C THR A 138 -0.49 -1.88 -14.56
N VAL A 139 -1.83 -2.00 -14.55
CA VAL A 139 -2.54 -3.16 -13.98
C VAL A 139 -2.03 -4.53 -14.45
N ARG A 140 -1.60 -4.62 -15.71
CA ARG A 140 -1.05 -5.86 -16.29
C ARG A 140 0.30 -6.22 -15.67
N ILE A 141 1.15 -5.21 -15.45
CA ILE A 141 2.46 -5.35 -14.82
C ILE A 141 2.30 -5.68 -13.33
N MET A 142 1.33 -5.05 -12.66
CA MET A 142 0.98 -5.35 -11.27
C MET A 142 0.57 -6.81 -11.10
N SER A 143 -0.29 -7.31 -11.98
CA SER A 143 -0.76 -8.70 -11.95
C SER A 143 0.38 -9.69 -12.23
N PHE A 144 1.26 -9.37 -13.19
CA PHE A 144 2.43 -10.21 -13.49
C PHE A 144 3.42 -10.26 -12.33
N SER A 145 3.75 -9.10 -11.74
CA SER A 145 4.63 -9.00 -10.57
C SER A 145 4.07 -9.80 -9.39
N MET A 146 2.75 -9.74 -9.17
CA MET A 146 2.09 -10.52 -8.11
C MET A 146 2.26 -12.03 -8.31
N ILE A 147 2.24 -12.53 -9.55
CA ILE A 147 2.47 -13.96 -9.84
C ILE A 147 3.94 -14.32 -9.62
N LEU A 148 4.86 -13.48 -10.10
CA LEU A 148 6.31 -13.71 -10.00
C LEU A 148 6.78 -13.77 -8.55
N PHE A 149 6.32 -12.84 -7.71
CA PHE A 149 6.73 -12.73 -6.31
C PHE A 149 5.79 -13.47 -5.34
N LYS A 150 4.74 -14.12 -5.82
CA LYS A 150 3.84 -14.96 -5.01
C LYS A 150 4.57 -15.94 -4.07
N PRO A 151 5.59 -16.72 -4.52
CA PRO A 151 6.27 -17.66 -3.62
C PRO A 151 7.06 -16.94 -2.52
N LEU A 152 7.72 -15.83 -2.86
CA LEU A 152 8.47 -15.03 -1.90
C LEU A 152 7.53 -14.45 -0.83
N VAL A 153 6.40 -13.91 -1.26
CA VAL A 153 5.41 -13.29 -0.37
C VAL A 153 4.78 -14.33 0.55
N TRP A 154 4.52 -15.54 0.07
CA TRP A 154 4.04 -16.62 0.92
C TRP A 154 5.03 -16.95 2.06
N ILE A 155 6.34 -16.95 1.78
CA ILE A 155 7.38 -17.15 2.80
C ILE A 155 7.33 -16.02 3.84
N PHE A 156 7.33 -14.76 3.38
CA PHE A 156 7.30 -13.60 4.28
C PHE A 156 6.00 -13.50 5.08
N ASP A 157 4.85 -13.76 4.47
CA ASP A 157 3.55 -13.78 5.13
C ASP A 157 3.48 -14.92 6.16
N THR A 158 4.03 -16.09 5.85
CA THR A 158 4.13 -17.20 6.81
C THR A 158 5.05 -16.84 7.98
N ALA A 159 6.19 -16.21 7.72
CA ALA A 159 7.11 -15.74 8.76
C ALA A 159 6.47 -14.65 9.63
N ALA A 160 5.80 -13.66 9.03
CA ALA A 160 5.08 -12.62 9.74
C ALA A 160 3.96 -13.21 10.61
N ASN A 161 3.15 -14.11 10.06
CA ASN A 161 2.09 -14.80 10.83
C ASN A 161 2.66 -15.67 11.96
N CYS A 162 3.83 -16.29 11.77
CA CYS A 162 4.51 -17.01 12.84
C CYS A 162 4.91 -16.08 14.00
N ILE A 163 5.49 -14.92 13.66
CA ILE A 163 5.85 -13.88 14.64
C ILE A 163 4.61 -13.32 15.33
N PHE A 164 3.53 -13.03 14.60
CA PHE A 164 2.27 -12.55 15.18
C PHE A 164 1.62 -13.58 16.10
N ARG A 165 1.66 -14.87 15.76
CA ARG A 165 1.22 -15.95 16.66
C ARG A 165 2.07 -16.02 17.92
N LEU A 166 3.39 -15.84 17.79
CA LEU A 166 4.31 -15.82 18.92
C LEU A 166 4.06 -14.62 19.85
N LEU A 167 3.70 -13.47 19.27
CA LEU A 167 3.35 -12.24 19.98
C LEU A 167 1.87 -12.18 20.41
N ARG A 168 1.04 -13.19 20.08
CA ARG A 168 -0.42 -13.22 20.31
C ARG A 168 -1.17 -11.98 19.79
N ILE A 169 -0.72 -11.40 18.68
CA ILE A 169 -1.41 -10.27 18.05
C ILE A 169 -2.34 -10.85 16.97
N SER A 170 -3.65 -10.60 17.09
CA SER A 170 -4.62 -11.02 16.08
C SER A 170 -4.38 -10.24 14.78
N THR A 171 -4.12 -10.96 13.69
CA THR A 171 -3.94 -10.40 12.34
C THR A 171 -5.26 -10.23 11.59
N VAL A 172 -6.37 -10.67 12.18
CA VAL A 172 -7.70 -10.47 11.65
C VAL A 172 -8.22 -9.16 12.23
N ARG A 173 -8.43 -8.16 11.36
CA ARG A 173 -9.30 -7.03 11.67
C ARG A 173 -10.70 -7.60 11.77
N GLU A 174 -11.08 -8.08 12.95
CA GLU A 174 -12.48 -8.34 13.24
C GLU A 174 -13.18 -6.99 13.13
N GLU A 175 -13.94 -6.78 12.05
CA GLU A 175 -15.04 -5.82 12.05
C GLU A 175 -16.08 -6.35 13.03
N ASN A 176 -15.77 -6.24 14.32
CA ASN A 176 -16.75 -6.40 15.37
C ASN A 176 -17.65 -5.18 15.25
N MET A 177 -18.69 -5.29 14.42
CA MET A 177 -19.75 -4.30 14.34
C MET A 177 -20.30 -4.12 15.74
N THR A 178 -20.12 -2.93 16.28
CA THR A 178 -20.74 -2.55 17.54
C THR A 178 -22.23 -2.30 17.32
N SER A 179 -23.03 -2.32 18.39
CA SER A 179 -24.44 -1.93 18.32
C SER A 179 -24.60 -0.54 17.69
N ALA A 180 -23.69 0.38 17.97
CA ALA A 180 -23.64 1.71 17.36
C ALA A 180 -23.43 1.67 15.83
N ASP A 181 -22.56 0.77 15.33
CA ASP A 181 -22.35 0.59 13.88
C ASP A 181 -23.61 0.02 13.19
N ILE A 182 -24.34 -0.87 13.88
CA ILE A 182 -25.61 -1.41 13.37
C ILE A 182 -26.66 -0.30 13.28
N VAL A 183 -26.81 0.52 14.32
CA VAL A 183 -27.76 1.66 14.31
C VAL A 183 -27.41 2.63 13.19
N ALA A 184 -26.13 2.96 12.99
CA ALA A 184 -25.68 3.84 11.92
C ALA A 184 -25.96 3.27 10.51
N VAL A 185 -25.80 1.97 10.31
CA VAL A 185 -26.14 1.29 9.03
C VAL A 185 -27.65 1.29 8.80
N VAL A 186 -28.46 1.08 9.84
CA VAL A 186 -29.92 1.10 9.75
C VAL A 186 -30.43 2.52 9.45
N GLU A 187 -29.84 3.55 10.06
CA GLU A 187 -30.17 4.95 9.81
C GLU A 187 -29.82 5.36 8.38
N ALA A 188 -28.64 4.98 7.88
CA ALA A 188 -28.27 5.17 6.47
C ALA A 188 -29.22 4.44 5.51
N GLY A 189 -29.73 3.26 5.90
CA GLY A 189 -30.74 2.51 5.13
C GLY A 189 -32.14 3.14 5.16
N ALA A 190 -32.50 3.81 6.25
CA ALA A 190 -33.75 4.57 6.39
C ALA A 190 -33.71 5.88 5.58
N GLU A 191 -32.60 6.62 5.60
CA GLU A 191 -32.39 7.81 4.76
C GLU A 191 -32.37 7.47 3.27
N ALA A 192 -31.82 6.30 2.90
CA ALA A 192 -31.86 5.79 1.52
C ALA A 192 -33.27 5.30 1.08
N GLY A 193 -34.26 5.35 1.98
CA GLY A 193 -35.66 4.97 1.69
C GLY A 193 -35.91 3.48 1.54
N VAL A 194 -34.93 2.64 1.91
CA VAL A 194 -35.02 1.17 1.82
C VAL A 194 -35.70 0.59 3.07
N LEU A 195 -35.57 1.26 4.21
CA LEU A 195 -36.21 0.91 5.47
C LEU A 195 -37.38 1.86 5.78
N LYS A 196 -38.52 1.32 6.22
CA LYS A 196 -39.64 2.15 6.69
C LYS A 196 -39.30 2.71 8.08
N THR A 197 -39.64 3.98 8.33
CA THR A 197 -39.38 4.67 9.61
C THR A 197 -39.88 3.89 10.84
N GLN A 198 -40.94 3.10 10.71
CA GLN A 198 -41.47 2.24 11.78
C GLN A 198 -40.54 1.08 12.15
N GLU A 199 -39.82 0.50 11.18
CA GLU A 199 -38.86 -0.59 11.42
C GLU A 199 -37.58 -0.07 12.07
N HIS A 200 -37.16 1.15 11.72
CA HIS A 200 -36.03 1.83 12.36
C HIS A 200 -36.30 2.09 13.85
N TYR A 201 -37.47 2.65 14.17
CA TYR A 201 -37.87 2.95 15.55
C TYR A 201 -37.99 1.68 16.42
N LEU A 202 -38.39 0.55 15.82
CA LEU A 202 -38.47 -0.73 16.53
C LEU A 202 -37.07 -1.26 16.88
N ILE A 203 -36.13 -1.19 15.93
CA ILE A 203 -34.76 -1.68 16.12
C ILE A 203 -34.05 -0.85 17.20
N GLU A 204 -34.19 0.48 17.17
CA GLU A 204 -33.66 1.39 18.19
C GLU A 204 -34.18 1.05 19.60
N ASN A 205 -35.50 0.88 19.74
CA ASN A 205 -36.10 0.50 21.02
C ASN A 205 -35.65 -0.87 21.55
N ILE A 206 -35.36 -1.83 20.67
CA ILE A 206 -34.85 -3.16 21.08
C ILE A 206 -33.45 -3.04 21.68
N PHE A 207 -32.59 -2.19 21.10
CA PHE A 207 -31.26 -1.95 21.65
C PHE A 207 -31.32 -1.16 22.97
N ASP A 208 -32.15 -0.13 23.05
CA ASP A 208 -32.40 0.62 24.30
C ASP A 208 -32.93 -0.27 25.43
N MET A 209 -33.77 -1.26 25.10
CA MET A 209 -34.27 -2.23 26.08
C MET A 209 -33.18 -3.13 26.65
N GLN A 210 -32.12 -3.45 25.89
CA GLN A 210 -31.00 -4.24 26.41
C GLN A 210 -30.13 -3.46 27.40
N GLU A 211 -30.04 -2.14 27.25
CA GLU A 211 -29.28 -1.26 28.15
C GLU A 211 -30.11 -0.79 29.36
N ARG A 212 -31.44 -0.86 29.29
CA ARG A 212 -32.32 -0.50 30.41
C ARG A 212 -32.20 -1.48 31.57
N THR A 213 -31.90 -0.94 32.75
CA THR A 213 -31.88 -1.66 34.01
C THR A 213 -33.29 -1.81 34.59
N VAL A 214 -33.56 -2.89 35.33
CA VAL A 214 -34.89 -3.18 35.94
C VAL A 214 -35.40 -2.02 36.82
N THR A 215 -34.50 -1.28 37.45
CA THR A 215 -34.82 -0.08 38.25
C THR A 215 -35.37 1.07 37.42
N SER A 216 -35.04 1.15 36.12
CA SER A 216 -35.58 2.17 35.20
C SER A 216 -37.03 1.89 34.78
N THR A 217 -37.49 0.64 34.95
CA THR A 217 -38.80 0.18 34.49
C THR A 217 -39.77 -0.09 35.64
N MET A 218 -39.26 -0.20 36.87
CA MET A 218 -40.10 -0.44 38.04
C MET A 218 -40.92 0.80 38.41
N THR A 219 -42.16 0.58 38.83
CA THR A 219 -42.97 1.63 39.44
C THR A 219 -42.40 1.96 40.83
N ILE A 220 -42.07 3.23 41.07
CA ILE A 220 -41.59 3.71 42.37
C ILE A 220 -42.63 3.37 43.43
N ARG A 221 -42.17 2.93 44.61
CA ARG A 221 -43.04 2.47 45.73
C ARG A 221 -44.14 3.46 46.12
N GLU A 222 -43.89 4.75 45.94
CA GLU A 222 -44.83 5.84 46.24
C GLU A 222 -46.00 5.93 45.25
N ASN A 223 -45.87 5.34 44.06
CA ASN A 223 -46.88 5.34 43.00
C ASN A 223 -47.67 4.01 42.94
N ILE A 224 -47.52 3.12 43.93
CA ILE A 224 -48.29 1.88 44.03
C ILE A 224 -49.64 2.20 44.70
N VAL A 225 -50.72 2.19 43.92
CA VAL A 225 -52.09 2.34 44.43
C VAL A 225 -52.51 1.01 45.05
N PHE A 226 -52.81 1.02 46.36
CA PHE A 226 -53.35 -0.12 47.12
C PHE A 226 -54.85 -0.29 46.92
#